data_AF-A0A535RX39-F1
#
_entry.id   AF-A0A535RX39-F1
#
_cell.length_a   1.000
_cell.length_b   1.000
_cell.length_c   1.000
_cell.angle_alpha   90.00
_cell.angle_beta   90.00
_cell.angle_gamma   90.00
#
_symmetry.space_group_name_H-M   'P 1'
#
loop_
_entity.id
_entity.type
_entity.pdbx_description
1 polymer ?
#
loop_
_entity_poly.entity_id
_entity_poly.type
_entity_poly.pdbx_seq_one_letter_code
_entity_poly.pdbx_strand_id
1 'polypeptide(L)'
;MTTNRFARHPTFMYLLYDVIQRRKSALGNSLLVKRGDYQVVQNIISSLTHQQLIAAAQSLRLTQTTSDPAIATLRCAIQTVAARVPNSFAEKQDMRLHIRALFVEFGPAAFWLTINPSDLRDPLVVKLAGITLPQDGFDRANVIIRRKTANMNPAAIAVFFHKVCTGVLEALISPAEGEIGIFGEVSTYFGVVETNGRGMLHLHCLIWLVGNLDFFDLRGKLLNDPEFARQMIDYLESIISEHIDAYETDERSDPMSFSSTQDFETDEAYVDALQRYGNEVASKRQMHSESHNSTCFKYSKKGIRECRFYFPRPIVETSHIDELGVAHLRRDNEWVNPFNPWIAATFALFHQSVYYSSKTQHRMPCSLRWVQRQYQSFVYLDL
;
A
#
# COMPACT_ATOMS: atom_id res chain seq x y z
N MET A 1 25.86 -8.23 23.91
CA MET A 1 25.31 -9.55 23.52
C MET A 1 25.34 -9.67 22.00
N THR A 2 25.91 -10.76 21.50
CA THR A 2 26.18 -11.09 20.09
C THR A 2 24.92 -11.55 19.35
N THR A 3 24.10 -10.64 18.79
CA THR A 3 22.72 -11.01 18.37
C THR A 3 22.32 -10.77 16.91
N ASN A 4 23.22 -10.31 16.02
CA ASN A 4 22.88 -10.14 14.59
C ASN A 4 23.29 -11.30 13.67
N ARG A 5 23.92 -12.37 14.18
CA ARG A 5 24.43 -13.47 13.32
C ARG A 5 23.34 -14.10 12.45
N PHE A 6 22.17 -14.36 13.02
CA PHE A 6 21.04 -14.98 12.31
C PHE A 6 20.33 -13.99 11.38
N ALA A 7 20.21 -12.72 11.80
CA ALA A 7 19.62 -11.65 11.01
C ALA A 7 20.37 -11.37 9.71
N ARG A 8 21.69 -11.57 9.71
CA ARG A 8 22.58 -11.33 8.57
C ARG A 8 22.89 -12.59 7.75
N HIS A 9 22.43 -13.77 8.19
CA HIS A 9 22.76 -15.02 7.53
C HIS A 9 21.92 -15.18 6.26
N PRO A 10 22.53 -15.37 5.07
CA PRO A 10 21.84 -15.29 3.78
C PRO A 10 20.72 -16.32 3.63
N THR A 11 20.88 -17.51 4.22
CA THR A 11 19.92 -18.62 4.10
C THR A 11 18.99 -18.77 5.30
N PHE A 12 19.30 -18.16 6.45
CA PHE A 12 18.64 -18.52 7.70
C PHE A 12 17.17 -18.08 7.71
N MET A 13 16.90 -16.88 7.16
CA MET A 13 15.52 -16.38 7.02
C MET A 13 14.68 -17.26 6.09
N TYR A 14 15.27 -17.77 5.01
CA TYR A 14 14.59 -18.72 4.12
C TYR A 14 14.28 -20.04 4.81
N LEU A 15 15.24 -20.59 5.58
CA LEU A 15 15.03 -21.82 6.34
C LEU A 15 13.93 -21.64 7.40
N LEU A 16 13.97 -20.53 8.14
CA LEU A 16 12.95 -20.22 9.15
C LEU A 16 11.57 -20.07 8.50
N TYR A 17 11.48 -19.38 7.36
CA TYR A 17 10.25 -19.23 6.61
C TYR A 17 9.71 -20.57 6.08
N ASP A 18 10.58 -21.46 5.57
CA ASP A 18 10.21 -22.82 5.17
C ASP A 18 9.68 -23.64 6.35
N VAL A 19 10.34 -23.58 7.51
CA VAL A 19 9.87 -24.26 8.74
C VAL A 19 8.50 -23.73 9.17
N ILE A 20 8.29 -22.41 9.14
CA ILE A 20 7.00 -21.79 9.48
C ILE A 20 5.90 -22.24 8.50
N GLN A 21 6.19 -22.19 7.19
CA GLN A 21 5.24 -22.64 6.17
C GLN A 21 4.89 -24.12 6.31
N ARG A 22 5.88 -25.00 6.49
CA ARG A 22 5.64 -26.44 6.67
C ARG A 22 4.81 -26.73 7.91
N ARG A 23 5.10 -26.08 9.04
CA ARG A 23 4.32 -26.23 10.28
C ARG A 23 2.88 -25.74 10.09
N LYS A 24 2.70 -24.54 9.53
CA LYS A 24 1.37 -23.98 9.27
C LYS A 24 0.57 -24.80 8.26
N SER A 25 1.23 -25.35 7.25
CA SER A 25 0.65 -26.28 6.27
C SER A 25 0.22 -27.59 6.94
N ALA A 26 1.10 -28.21 7.73
CA ALA A 26 0.79 -29.45 8.46
C ALA A 26 -0.37 -29.29 9.47
N LEU A 27 -0.51 -28.12 10.09
CA LEU A 27 -1.56 -27.83 11.07
C LEU A 27 -2.81 -27.16 10.46
N GLY A 28 -2.75 -26.75 9.20
CA GLY A 28 -3.76 -25.89 8.56
C GLY A 28 -4.48 -26.52 7.39
N ASN A 29 -3.90 -27.55 6.76
CA ASN A 29 -4.50 -28.18 5.59
C ASN A 29 -5.68 -29.07 5.99
N SER A 30 -6.88 -28.51 5.94
CA SER A 30 -8.12 -29.26 5.83
C SER A 30 -8.63 -29.23 4.41
N LEU A 31 -9.29 -30.32 3.97
CA LEU A 31 -9.99 -30.37 2.70
C LEU A 31 -11.43 -29.90 2.93
N LEU A 32 -11.84 -28.85 2.22
CA LEU A 32 -13.22 -28.39 2.24
C LEU A 32 -13.92 -28.94 1.00
N VAL A 33 -15.02 -29.65 1.21
CA VAL A 33 -15.84 -30.28 0.16
C VAL A 33 -17.28 -29.84 0.33
N LYS A 34 -17.97 -29.52 -0.77
CA LYS A 34 -19.41 -29.26 -0.71
C LYS A 34 -20.14 -30.49 -0.20
N ARG A 35 -21.15 -30.30 0.64
CA ARG A 35 -21.90 -31.42 1.25
C ARG A 35 -22.45 -32.42 0.22
N GLY A 36 -22.91 -31.93 -0.94
CA GLY A 36 -23.42 -32.78 -2.03
C GLY A 36 -22.34 -33.62 -2.72
N ASP A 37 -21.09 -33.16 -2.71
CA ASP A 37 -19.97 -33.83 -3.39
C ASP A 37 -19.18 -34.75 -2.44
N TYR A 38 -19.52 -34.76 -1.14
CA TYR A 38 -18.75 -35.42 -0.08
C TYR A 38 -18.49 -36.91 -0.38
N GLN A 39 -19.53 -37.66 -0.72
CA GLN A 39 -19.41 -39.10 -0.97
C GLN A 39 -18.53 -39.40 -2.20
N VAL A 40 -18.68 -38.60 -3.25
CA VAL A 40 -17.88 -38.73 -4.48
C VAL A 40 -16.42 -38.47 -4.19
N VAL A 41 -16.11 -37.37 -3.50
CA VAL A 41 -14.75 -37.01 -3.12
C VAL A 41 -14.13 -38.04 -2.19
N GLN A 42 -14.87 -38.53 -1.19
CA GLN A 42 -14.38 -39.56 -0.27
C GLN A 42 -13.99 -40.85 -1.01
N ASN A 43 -14.83 -41.30 -1.94
CA ASN A 43 -14.56 -42.48 -2.75
C ASN A 43 -13.31 -42.28 -3.61
N ILE A 44 -13.17 -41.10 -4.24
CA ILE A 44 -12.00 -40.77 -5.04
C ILE A 44 -10.73 -40.78 -4.17
N ILE A 45 -10.73 -40.09 -3.02
CA ILE A 45 -9.60 -40.06 -2.10
C ILE A 45 -9.19 -41.47 -1.67
N SER A 46 -10.18 -42.32 -1.37
CA SER A 46 -9.93 -43.71 -0.95
C SER A 46 -9.35 -44.59 -2.07
N SER A 47 -9.63 -44.24 -3.33
CA SER A 47 -9.14 -44.98 -4.51
C SER A 47 -7.77 -44.52 -5.01
N LEU A 48 -7.27 -43.37 -4.55
CA LEU A 48 -6.03 -42.80 -5.06
C LEU A 48 -4.80 -43.59 -4.61
N THR A 49 -3.94 -43.88 -5.58
CA THR A 49 -2.65 -44.52 -5.31
C THR A 49 -1.53 -43.48 -5.16
N HIS A 50 -0.47 -43.85 -4.43
CA HIS A 50 0.73 -43.02 -4.28
C HIS A 50 1.38 -42.68 -5.63
N GLN A 51 1.41 -43.63 -6.58
CA GLN A 51 1.94 -43.39 -7.92
C GLN A 51 1.13 -42.36 -8.70
N GLN A 52 -0.21 -42.44 -8.65
CA GLN A 52 -1.07 -41.43 -9.29
C GLN A 52 -0.83 -40.04 -8.71
N LEU A 53 -0.68 -39.92 -7.39
CA LEU A 53 -0.39 -38.64 -6.73
C LEU A 53 0.97 -38.08 -7.14
N ILE A 54 2.02 -38.90 -7.22
CA ILE A 54 3.34 -38.44 -7.69
C ILE A 54 3.29 -38.02 -9.16
N ALA A 55 2.68 -38.82 -10.03
CA ALA A 55 2.54 -38.50 -11.45
C ALA A 55 1.76 -37.18 -11.63
N ALA A 56 0.65 -37.03 -10.91
CA ALA A 56 -0.14 -35.81 -10.92
C ALA A 56 0.65 -34.59 -10.41
N ALA A 57 1.40 -34.72 -9.32
CA ALA A 57 2.23 -33.63 -8.80
C ALA A 57 3.30 -33.19 -9.82
N GLN A 58 3.91 -34.14 -10.54
CA GLN A 58 4.87 -33.85 -11.60
C GLN A 58 4.21 -33.14 -12.78
N SER A 59 3.09 -33.66 -13.29
CA SER A 59 2.35 -33.03 -14.40
C SER A 59 1.88 -31.62 -14.03
N LEU A 60 1.29 -31.43 -12.85
CA LEU A 60 0.82 -30.13 -12.39
C LEU A 60 1.96 -29.12 -12.22
N ARG A 61 3.15 -29.56 -11.80
CA ARG A 61 4.33 -28.71 -11.68
C ARG A 61 4.86 -28.23 -13.04
N LEU A 62 4.71 -29.04 -14.09
CA LEU A 62 5.22 -28.75 -15.42
C LEU A 62 4.20 -28.00 -16.29
N THR A 63 2.96 -28.46 -16.31
CA THR A 63 1.94 -27.99 -17.27
C THR A 63 0.73 -27.33 -16.62
N GLN A 64 0.65 -27.31 -15.28
CA GLN A 64 -0.52 -26.89 -14.50
C GLN A 64 -1.82 -27.68 -14.81
N THR A 65 -1.70 -28.75 -15.58
CA THR A 65 -2.81 -29.61 -16.01
C THR A 65 -2.54 -31.06 -15.61
N THR A 66 -3.60 -31.85 -15.55
CA THR A 66 -3.52 -33.29 -15.30
C THR A 66 -4.50 -33.99 -16.24
N SER A 67 -4.09 -35.13 -16.78
CA SER A 67 -4.95 -36.02 -17.57
C SER A 67 -5.70 -37.02 -16.67
N ASP A 68 -5.38 -37.08 -15.37
CA ASP A 68 -6.05 -37.98 -14.44
C ASP A 68 -7.44 -37.41 -14.04
N PRO A 69 -8.55 -38.09 -14.39
CA PRO A 69 -9.90 -37.62 -14.12
C PRO A 69 -10.22 -37.53 -12.62
N ALA A 70 -9.65 -38.42 -11.81
CA ALA A 70 -9.82 -38.42 -10.36
C ALA A 70 -9.16 -37.19 -9.76
N ILE A 71 -7.93 -36.86 -10.19
CA ILE A 71 -7.23 -35.66 -9.74
C ILE A 71 -7.93 -34.39 -10.24
N ALA A 72 -8.42 -34.38 -11.49
CA ALA A 72 -9.19 -33.25 -12.02
C ALA A 72 -10.45 -32.97 -11.20
N THR A 73 -11.19 -34.03 -10.85
CA THR A 73 -12.39 -33.94 -9.99
C THR A 73 -12.03 -33.42 -8.59
N LEU A 74 -10.95 -33.93 -7.99
CA LEU A 74 -10.46 -33.44 -6.70
C LEU A 74 -10.07 -31.97 -6.75
N ARG A 75 -9.42 -31.49 -7.82
CA ARG A 75 -9.07 -30.06 -7.97
C ARG A 75 -10.31 -29.17 -8.02
N CYS A 76 -11.41 -29.65 -8.57
CA CYS A 76 -12.68 -28.92 -8.61
C CYS A 76 -13.43 -28.98 -7.28
N ALA A 77 -13.37 -30.12 -6.59
CA ALA A 77 -14.22 -30.41 -5.43
C ALA A 77 -13.56 -30.12 -4.08
N ILE A 78 -12.21 -30.07 -4.04
CA ILE A 78 -11.43 -29.74 -2.85
C ILE A 78 -10.98 -28.29 -2.95
N GLN A 79 -11.45 -27.48 -2.02
CA GLN A 79 -10.81 -26.22 -1.71
C GLN A 79 -9.78 -26.46 -0.59
N THR A 80 -8.50 -26.21 -0.89
CA THR A 80 -7.47 -26.28 0.12
C THR A 80 -7.68 -25.13 1.11
N VAL A 81 -7.87 -25.44 2.39
CA VAL A 81 -7.82 -24.43 3.46
C VAL A 81 -6.35 -24.11 3.74
N ALA A 82 -5.67 -23.57 2.74
CA ALA A 82 -4.31 -23.07 2.88
C ALA A 82 -4.29 -21.66 3.51
N ALA A 83 -5.42 -21.13 3.97
CA ALA A 83 -5.55 -19.76 4.48
C ALA A 83 -4.57 -19.46 5.62
N ARG A 84 -4.18 -20.49 6.38
CA ARG A 84 -3.18 -20.36 7.45
C ARG A 84 -1.74 -20.32 6.95
N VAL A 85 -1.48 -20.70 5.69
CA VAL A 85 -0.16 -20.65 5.05
C VAL A 85 0.11 -19.21 4.59
N PRO A 86 1.18 -18.56 5.07
CA PRO A 86 1.49 -17.18 4.72
C PRO A 86 1.70 -17.01 3.22
N ASN A 87 1.21 -15.89 2.69
CA ASN A 87 1.24 -15.49 1.29
C ASN A 87 0.55 -16.46 0.32
N SER A 88 -0.25 -17.40 0.82
CA SER A 88 -0.96 -18.35 -0.02
C SER A 88 -2.14 -17.71 -0.75
N PHE A 89 -2.60 -18.34 -1.84
CA PHE A 89 -3.82 -17.91 -2.53
C PHE A 89 -5.06 -17.89 -1.62
N ALA A 90 -5.12 -18.82 -0.66
CA ALA A 90 -6.22 -18.89 0.29
C ALA A 90 -6.15 -17.76 1.33
N GLU A 91 -4.98 -17.38 1.85
CA GLU A 91 -4.84 -16.22 2.74
C GLU A 91 -5.23 -14.93 2.02
N LYS A 92 -4.78 -14.76 0.75
CA LYS A 92 -5.22 -13.65 -0.10
C LYS A 92 -6.74 -13.65 -0.33
N GLN A 93 -7.35 -14.83 -0.45
CA GLN A 93 -8.79 -14.95 -0.59
C GLN A 93 -9.51 -14.52 0.70
N ASP A 94 -9.02 -14.92 1.87
CA ASP A 94 -9.58 -14.51 3.16
C ASP A 94 -9.44 -13.00 3.39
N MET A 95 -8.29 -12.40 3.05
CA MET A 95 -8.13 -10.94 3.07
C MET A 95 -9.14 -10.23 2.17
N ARG A 96 -9.42 -10.77 0.97
CA ARG A 96 -10.46 -10.24 0.07
C ARG A 96 -11.86 -10.34 0.67
N LEU A 97 -12.17 -11.45 1.35
CA LEU A 97 -13.45 -11.61 2.04
C LEU A 97 -13.57 -10.65 3.23
N HIS A 98 -12.49 -10.43 3.97
CA HIS A 98 -12.43 -9.47 5.06
C HIS A 98 -12.72 -8.05 4.54
N ILE A 99 -12.03 -7.60 3.49
CA ILE A 99 -12.28 -6.29 2.87
C ILE A 99 -13.75 -6.15 2.46
N ARG A 100 -14.33 -7.19 1.84
CA ARG A 100 -15.76 -7.18 1.46
C ARG A 100 -16.68 -7.05 2.66
N ALA A 101 -16.37 -7.72 3.76
CA ALA A 101 -17.15 -7.59 4.99
C ALA A 101 -17.09 -6.14 5.51
N LEU A 102 -15.91 -5.51 5.51
CA LEU A 102 -15.76 -4.11 5.90
C LEU A 102 -16.57 -3.16 4.99
N PHE A 103 -16.63 -3.40 3.69
CA PHE A 103 -17.48 -2.61 2.79
C PHE A 103 -18.98 -2.78 3.06
N VAL A 104 -19.41 -3.96 3.50
CA VAL A 104 -20.81 -4.22 3.87
C VAL A 104 -21.15 -3.57 5.20
N GLU A 105 -20.24 -3.60 6.17
CA GLU A 105 -20.44 -3.07 7.51
C GLU A 105 -20.29 -1.54 7.60
N PHE A 106 -19.25 -0.98 6.97
CA PHE A 106 -18.86 0.43 7.10
C PHE A 106 -19.07 1.25 5.82
N GLY A 107 -19.61 0.66 4.76
CA GLY A 107 -19.79 1.32 3.47
C GLY A 107 -18.46 1.51 2.71
N PRO A 108 -18.38 2.44 1.73
CA PRO A 108 -17.16 2.67 0.96
C PRO A 108 -16.04 3.23 1.84
N ALA A 109 -14.82 2.73 1.74
CA ALA A 109 -13.68 3.36 2.41
C ALA A 109 -13.55 4.84 2.00
N ALA A 110 -13.25 5.73 2.95
CA ALA A 110 -13.07 7.15 2.70
C ALA A 110 -11.76 7.41 1.94
N PHE A 111 -10.68 6.76 2.37
CA PHE A 111 -9.35 6.94 1.77
C PHE A 111 -8.66 5.63 1.43
N TRP A 112 -7.86 5.69 0.36
CA TRP A 112 -6.78 4.76 0.10
C TRP A 112 -5.45 5.47 0.31
N LEU A 113 -4.58 4.85 1.08
CA LEU A 113 -3.23 5.31 1.34
C LEU A 113 -2.23 4.25 0.89
N THR A 114 -1.14 4.69 0.26
CA THR A 114 0.05 3.86 0.06
C THR A 114 1.24 4.47 0.77
N ILE A 115 1.86 3.70 1.68
CA ILE A 115 3.07 4.09 2.41
C ILE A 115 4.24 3.27 1.85
N ASN A 116 5.20 3.94 1.20
CA ASN A 116 6.37 3.30 0.59
C ASN A 116 7.65 3.98 1.11
N PRO A 117 8.13 3.61 2.32
CA PRO A 117 9.36 4.14 2.89
C PRO A 117 10.58 3.74 2.06
N SER A 118 11.48 4.68 1.82
CA SER A 118 12.76 4.40 1.15
C SER A 118 13.82 3.94 2.16
N ASP A 119 13.82 2.64 2.44
CA ASP A 119 14.82 1.97 3.28
C ASP A 119 16.29 2.25 2.91
N LEU A 120 16.63 2.34 1.62
CA LEU A 120 18.02 2.47 1.15
C LEU A 120 18.69 3.82 1.48
N ARG A 121 17.91 4.80 1.93
CA ARG A 121 18.38 6.18 2.16
C ARG A 121 18.09 6.66 3.58
N ASP A 122 17.51 5.81 4.41
CA ASP A 122 17.03 6.22 5.72
C ASP A 122 18.08 5.94 6.82
N PRO A 123 18.53 6.98 7.56
CA PRO A 123 19.42 6.84 8.71
C PRO A 123 19.01 5.78 9.72
N LEU A 124 17.70 5.64 9.94
CA LEU A 124 17.14 4.78 10.96
C LEU A 124 17.45 3.32 10.66
N VAL A 125 17.47 2.92 9.39
CA VAL A 125 17.82 1.54 8.98
C VAL A 125 19.26 1.21 9.38
N VAL A 126 20.16 2.19 9.32
CA VAL A 126 21.59 2.03 9.66
C VAL A 126 21.77 1.87 11.16
N LYS A 127 21.07 2.70 11.93
CA LYS A 127 21.02 2.61 13.39
C LYS A 127 20.42 1.27 13.83
N LEU A 128 19.31 0.85 13.22
CA LEU A 128 18.67 -0.46 13.46
C LEU A 128 19.56 -1.64 13.04
N ALA A 129 20.40 -1.46 12.01
CA ALA A 129 21.38 -2.46 11.61
C ALA A 129 22.58 -2.57 12.58
N GLY A 130 22.65 -1.69 13.60
CA GLY A 130 23.72 -1.62 14.58
C GLY A 130 25.01 -1.03 14.03
N ILE A 131 24.91 -0.17 13.01
CA ILE A 131 26.05 0.55 12.44
C ILE A 131 26.12 1.92 13.09
N THR A 132 27.25 2.22 13.74
CA THR A 132 27.52 3.55 14.30
C THR A 132 27.73 4.53 13.15
N LEU A 133 26.98 5.63 13.16
CA LEU A 133 27.16 6.71 12.21
C LEU A 133 28.40 7.54 12.60
N PRO A 134 29.26 7.94 11.64
CA PRO A 134 30.36 8.86 11.90
C PRO A 134 29.84 10.20 12.46
N GLN A 135 30.61 10.84 13.35
CA GLN A 135 30.25 12.15 13.90
C GLN A 135 30.37 13.28 12.86
N ASP A 136 31.15 13.04 11.80
CA ASP A 136 31.55 13.93 10.72
C ASP A 136 30.52 14.02 9.56
N GLY A 137 29.24 13.74 9.84
CA GLY A 137 28.11 14.08 8.97
C GLY A 137 27.59 12.93 8.10
N PHE A 138 26.31 13.05 7.72
CA PHE A 138 25.53 12.03 7.02
C PHE A 138 25.97 11.74 5.58
N ASP A 139 26.69 12.65 4.92
CA ASP A 139 27.01 12.55 3.49
C ASP A 139 28.01 11.44 3.16
N ARG A 140 29.08 11.30 3.96
CA ARG A 140 30.02 10.17 3.84
C ARG A 140 29.38 8.85 4.29
N ALA A 141 28.42 8.92 5.21
CA ALA A 141 27.67 7.76 5.64
C ALA A 141 26.79 7.23 4.50
N ASN A 142 26.10 8.08 3.73
CA ASN A 142 25.12 7.68 2.71
C ASN A 142 25.64 6.69 1.65
N VAL A 143 26.89 6.83 1.17
CA VAL A 143 27.50 5.89 0.20
C VAL A 143 27.83 4.54 0.85
N ILE A 144 28.30 4.56 2.10
CA ILE A 144 28.65 3.36 2.88
C ILE A 144 27.37 2.63 3.35
N ILE A 145 26.35 3.39 3.73
CA ILE A 145 25.00 2.98 4.14
C ILE A 145 24.31 2.23 2.99
N ARG A 146 24.26 2.81 1.79
CA ARG A 146 23.65 2.17 0.61
C ARG A 146 24.30 0.84 0.27
N ARG A 147 25.64 0.77 0.32
CA ARG A 147 26.39 -0.44 -0.07
C ARG A 147 26.32 -1.57 0.98
N LYS A 148 26.26 -1.24 2.28
CA LYS A 148 26.27 -2.24 3.37
C LYS A 148 24.88 -2.64 3.91
N THR A 149 23.90 -1.72 3.91
CA THR A 149 22.60 -1.95 4.56
C THR A 149 21.69 -2.82 3.69
N ALA A 150 21.68 -2.59 2.38
CA ALA A 150 20.92 -3.40 1.41
C ALA A 150 21.39 -4.86 1.33
N ASN A 151 22.69 -5.10 1.61
CA ASN A 151 23.32 -6.40 1.37
C ASN A 151 23.47 -7.28 2.62
N MET A 152 23.18 -6.80 3.84
CA MET A 152 23.55 -7.55 5.04
C MET A 152 22.51 -7.68 6.15
N ASN A 153 21.39 -6.94 6.18
CA ASN A 153 20.44 -7.09 7.31
C ASN A 153 18.96 -6.91 6.90
N PRO A 154 18.33 -7.93 6.28
CA PRO A 154 16.90 -7.88 5.95
C PRO A 154 16.00 -7.71 7.18
N ALA A 155 16.43 -8.15 8.37
CA ALA A 155 15.66 -7.95 9.60
C ALA A 155 15.60 -6.46 10.00
N ALA A 156 16.69 -5.71 9.84
CA ALA A 156 16.69 -4.27 10.12
C ALA A 156 15.74 -3.51 9.18
N ILE A 157 15.70 -3.90 7.90
CA ILE A 157 14.78 -3.33 6.91
C ILE A 157 13.32 -3.63 7.31
N ALA A 158 13.01 -4.87 7.67
CA ALA A 158 11.66 -5.26 8.11
C ALA A 158 11.24 -4.53 9.39
N VAL A 159 12.13 -4.39 10.38
CA VAL A 159 11.87 -3.65 11.62
C VAL A 159 11.67 -2.16 11.35
N PHE A 160 12.48 -1.57 10.48
CA PHE A 160 12.31 -0.18 10.03
C PHE A 160 10.93 0.02 9.40
N PHE A 161 10.60 -0.80 8.40
CA PHE A 161 9.31 -0.74 7.70
C PHE A 161 8.14 -0.86 8.67
N HIS A 162 8.19 -1.84 9.59
CA HIS A 162 7.15 -2.04 10.59
C HIS A 162 7.01 -0.83 11.52
N LYS A 163 8.12 -0.33 12.09
CA LYS A 163 8.10 0.82 13.00
C LYS A 163 7.56 2.08 12.33
N VAL A 164 7.96 2.33 11.10
CA VAL A 164 7.48 3.46 10.31
C VAL A 164 5.98 3.34 10.05
N CYS A 165 5.52 2.21 9.52
CA CYS A 165 4.10 2.04 9.19
C CYS A 165 3.22 2.07 10.44
N THR A 166 3.65 1.42 11.52
CA THR A 166 2.97 1.47 12.82
C THR A 166 2.93 2.90 13.37
N GLY A 167 4.04 3.65 13.32
CA GLY A 167 4.05 5.06 13.72
C GLY A 167 3.09 5.92 12.90
N VAL A 168 3.01 5.74 11.58
CA VAL A 168 2.01 6.45 10.75
C VAL A 168 0.59 6.08 11.16
N LEU A 169 0.31 4.78 11.32
CA LEU A 169 -1.04 4.30 11.64
C LEU A 169 -1.49 4.74 13.04
N GLU A 170 -0.64 4.59 14.05
CA GLU A 170 -0.98 4.82 15.46
C GLU A 170 -0.76 6.26 15.92
N ALA A 171 0.04 7.08 15.23
CA ALA A 171 0.26 8.47 15.63
C ALA A 171 -0.46 9.48 14.72
N LEU A 172 -0.60 9.19 13.43
CA LEU A 172 -1.20 10.13 12.48
C LEU A 172 -2.62 9.73 12.06
N ILE A 173 -2.86 8.45 11.78
CA ILE A 173 -4.13 8.02 11.18
C ILE A 173 -5.18 7.71 12.22
N SER A 174 -4.86 6.86 13.18
CA SER A 174 -5.76 6.38 14.23
C SER A 174 -5.05 6.48 15.58
N PRO A 175 -4.88 7.70 16.10
CA PRO A 175 -4.28 7.92 17.41
C PRO A 175 -5.11 7.33 18.55
N ALA A 176 -4.57 7.38 19.78
CA ALA A 176 -5.20 6.80 20.95
C ALA A 176 -6.59 7.41 21.23
N GLU A 177 -7.38 6.72 22.05
CA GLU A 177 -8.75 7.11 22.38
C GLU A 177 -8.84 8.56 22.88
N GLY A 178 -9.66 9.38 22.21
CA GLY A 178 -9.83 10.80 22.50
C GLY A 178 -9.08 11.75 21.56
N GLU A 179 -8.22 11.24 20.67
CA GLU A 179 -7.53 12.04 19.66
C GLU A 179 -8.11 11.81 18.25
N ILE A 180 -8.10 12.85 17.42
CA ILE A 180 -8.57 12.82 16.03
C ILE A 180 -7.36 12.70 15.11
N GLY A 181 -7.37 11.71 14.22
CA GLY A 181 -6.31 11.53 13.24
C GLY A 181 -6.31 12.62 12.16
N ILE A 182 -5.25 12.66 11.35
CA ILE A 182 -5.09 13.64 10.27
C ILE A 182 -6.18 13.55 9.19
N PHE A 183 -6.90 12.42 9.11
CA PHE A 183 -8.04 12.22 8.22
C PHE A 183 -9.38 12.31 8.98
N GLY A 184 -9.40 12.83 10.20
CA GLY A 184 -10.56 12.76 11.07
C GLY A 184 -10.58 11.51 11.96
N GLU A 185 -11.72 11.28 12.61
CA GLU A 185 -11.92 10.15 13.53
C GLU A 185 -12.06 8.85 12.73
N VAL A 186 -11.14 7.91 12.94
CA VAL A 186 -11.09 6.64 12.21
C VAL A 186 -11.96 5.61 12.91
N SER A 187 -12.92 5.04 12.18
CA SER A 187 -13.73 3.91 12.66
C SER A 187 -12.97 2.59 12.53
N THR A 188 -12.31 2.38 11.39
CA THR A 188 -11.48 1.19 11.14
C THR A 188 -10.55 1.41 9.95
N TYR A 189 -9.50 0.61 9.84
CA TYR A 189 -8.64 0.57 8.66
C TYR A 189 -8.21 -0.87 8.35
N PHE A 190 -7.89 -1.13 7.09
CA PHE A 190 -7.38 -2.41 6.63
C PHE A 190 -6.08 -2.20 5.85
N GLY A 191 -5.02 -2.93 6.20
CA GLY A 191 -3.69 -2.78 5.63
C GLY A 191 -3.12 -4.09 5.07
N VAL A 192 -2.48 -4.02 3.89
CA VAL A 192 -1.74 -5.13 3.27
C VAL A 192 -0.34 -4.70 2.91
N VAL A 193 0.64 -5.50 3.31
CA VAL A 193 2.06 -5.27 2.99
C VAL A 193 2.44 -6.09 1.76
N GLU A 194 3.05 -5.42 0.79
CA GLU A 194 3.55 -6.04 -0.45
C GLU A 194 5.02 -5.68 -0.70
N THR A 195 5.71 -6.53 -1.43
CA THR A 195 7.02 -6.19 -2.00
C THR A 195 6.81 -5.51 -3.35
N ASN A 196 7.38 -4.32 -3.55
CA ASN A 196 7.36 -3.67 -4.85
C ASN A 196 8.30 -4.38 -5.84
N GLY A 197 8.26 -3.99 -7.12
CA GLY A 197 9.09 -4.59 -8.17
C GLY A 197 10.61 -4.41 -7.98
N ARG A 198 11.05 -3.68 -6.95
CA ARG A 198 12.46 -3.50 -6.56
C ARG A 198 12.82 -4.26 -5.26
N GLY A 199 11.88 -5.03 -4.71
CA GLY A 199 12.07 -5.82 -3.50
C GLY A 199 11.88 -5.05 -2.18
N MET A 200 11.48 -3.77 -2.21
CA MET A 200 11.20 -2.99 -0.99
C MET A 200 9.75 -3.20 -0.54
N LEU A 201 9.50 -3.13 0.76
CA LEU A 201 8.16 -3.25 1.33
C LEU A 201 7.37 -1.95 1.15
N HIS A 202 6.07 -2.08 0.88
CA HIS A 202 5.11 -0.97 0.88
C HIS A 202 3.78 -1.44 1.45
N LEU A 203 3.06 -0.53 2.11
CA LEU A 203 1.75 -0.76 2.70
C LEU A 203 0.68 -0.16 1.80
N HIS A 204 -0.34 -0.94 1.45
CA HIS A 204 -1.61 -0.45 0.93
C HIS A 204 -2.63 -0.45 2.07
N CYS A 205 -3.32 0.67 2.28
CA CYS A 205 -4.27 0.83 3.38
C CYS A 205 -5.58 1.45 2.89
N LEU A 206 -6.70 0.87 3.32
CA LEU A 206 -8.04 1.42 3.22
C LEU A 206 -8.47 1.95 4.59
N ILE A 207 -9.06 3.14 4.64
CA ILE A 207 -9.43 3.83 5.88
C ILE A 207 -10.91 4.21 5.84
N TRP A 208 -11.64 3.89 6.91
CA TRP A 208 -13.03 4.27 7.14
C TRP A 208 -13.11 5.25 8.31
N LEU A 209 -13.87 6.32 8.13
CA LEU A 209 -14.08 7.33 9.17
C LEU A 209 -15.39 7.09 9.91
N VAL A 210 -15.48 7.63 11.13
CA VAL A 210 -16.75 7.78 11.84
C VAL A 210 -17.63 8.76 11.06
N GLY A 211 -18.92 8.42 10.91
CA GLY A 211 -19.87 9.25 10.15
C GLY A 211 -19.72 9.18 8.63
N ASN A 212 -18.94 8.23 8.12
CA ASN A 212 -18.76 8.02 6.69
C ASN A 212 -20.10 7.68 6.00
N LEU A 213 -20.43 8.44 4.95
CA LEU A 213 -21.68 8.30 4.22
C LEU A 213 -21.56 7.22 3.13
N ASP A 214 -22.66 6.54 2.83
CA ASP A 214 -22.71 5.75 1.61
C ASP A 214 -22.64 6.66 0.38
N PHE A 215 -22.38 6.04 -0.77
CA PHE A 215 -22.14 6.77 -2.01
C PHE A 215 -23.35 7.62 -2.46
N PHE A 216 -24.57 7.09 -2.35
CA PHE A 216 -25.74 7.79 -2.86
C PHE A 216 -26.07 9.00 -2.00
N ASP A 217 -25.95 8.86 -0.69
CA ASP A 217 -26.16 9.95 0.27
C ASP A 217 -25.06 11.01 0.14
N LEU A 218 -23.79 10.61 0.07
CA LEU A 218 -22.67 11.54 -0.15
C LEU A 218 -22.87 12.33 -1.46
N ARG A 219 -23.13 11.62 -2.57
CA ARG A 219 -23.36 12.27 -3.88
C ARG A 219 -24.58 13.19 -3.84
N GLY A 220 -25.66 12.74 -3.18
CA GLY A 220 -26.87 13.51 -2.99
C GLY A 220 -26.60 14.83 -2.27
N LYS A 221 -25.82 14.80 -1.18
CA LYS A 221 -25.43 16.01 -0.46
C LYS A 221 -24.49 16.89 -1.29
N LEU A 222 -23.47 16.32 -1.92
CA LEU A 222 -22.53 17.08 -2.75
C LEU A 222 -23.21 17.84 -3.90
N LEU A 223 -24.32 17.32 -4.44
CA LEU A 223 -25.05 17.94 -5.55
C LEU A 223 -26.18 18.88 -5.12
N ASN A 224 -26.82 18.61 -3.97
CA ASN A 224 -28.02 19.32 -3.55
C ASN A 224 -27.82 20.24 -2.33
N ASP A 225 -26.67 20.16 -1.66
CA ASP A 225 -26.32 20.97 -0.50
C ASP A 225 -24.99 21.72 -0.75
N PRO A 226 -25.06 22.98 -1.19
CA PRO A 226 -23.88 23.79 -1.48
C PRO A 226 -22.99 24.03 -0.25
N GLU A 227 -23.57 24.08 0.95
CA GLU A 227 -22.80 24.29 2.18
C GLU A 227 -21.98 23.04 2.51
N PHE A 228 -22.61 21.87 2.43
CA PHE A 228 -21.92 20.59 2.60
C PHE A 228 -20.82 20.40 1.53
N ALA A 229 -21.11 20.72 0.27
CA ALA A 229 -20.13 20.63 -0.81
C ALA A 229 -18.89 21.51 -0.54
N ARG A 230 -19.10 22.75 -0.07
CA ARG A 230 -18.02 23.65 0.33
C ARG A 230 -17.22 23.10 1.51
N GLN A 231 -17.89 22.65 2.57
CA GLN A 231 -17.22 22.05 3.73
C GLN A 231 -16.41 20.80 3.36
N MET A 232 -16.92 19.98 2.43
CA MET A 232 -16.18 18.83 1.91
C MET A 232 -14.94 19.23 1.10
N ILE A 233 -15.03 20.28 0.29
CA ILE A 233 -13.86 20.82 -0.41
C ILE A 233 -12.82 21.32 0.59
N ASP A 234 -13.22 22.17 1.54
CA ASP A 234 -12.32 22.70 2.58
C ASP A 234 -11.62 21.56 3.34
N TYR A 235 -12.39 20.54 3.71
CA TYR A 235 -11.85 19.36 4.37
C TYR A 235 -10.83 18.64 3.49
N LEU A 236 -11.17 18.31 2.23
CA LEU A 236 -10.26 17.60 1.33
C LEU A 236 -8.98 18.40 1.03
N GLU A 237 -9.07 19.72 0.85
CA GLU A 237 -7.90 20.59 0.66
C GLU A 237 -6.99 20.64 1.89
N SER A 238 -7.55 20.48 3.10
CA SER A 238 -6.74 20.44 4.32
C SER A 238 -5.89 19.18 4.47
N ILE A 239 -6.22 18.10 3.75
CA ILE A 239 -5.57 16.78 3.90
C ILE A 239 -4.97 16.23 2.60
N ILE A 240 -5.32 16.77 1.43
CA ILE A 240 -4.83 16.36 0.13
C ILE A 240 -4.38 17.61 -0.63
N SER A 241 -3.09 17.68 -0.91
CA SER A 241 -2.51 18.68 -1.81
C SER A 241 -2.22 18.07 -3.17
N GLU A 242 -2.54 18.83 -4.21
CA GLU A 242 -2.14 18.61 -5.60
C GLU A 242 -1.39 19.83 -6.14
N HIS A 243 -0.72 20.55 -5.25
CA HIS A 243 0.07 21.74 -5.50
C HIS A 243 1.49 21.55 -4.96
N ILE A 244 2.47 22.14 -5.65
CA ILE A 244 3.84 22.29 -5.16
C ILE A 244 4.16 23.79 -5.12
N ASP A 245 4.32 24.35 -3.93
CA ASP A 245 4.73 25.74 -3.77
C ASP A 245 6.16 25.95 -4.31
N ALA A 246 6.35 27.00 -5.09
CA ALA A 246 7.66 27.41 -5.56
C ALA A 246 8.39 28.17 -4.44
N TYR A 247 9.11 27.45 -3.58
CA TYR A 247 10.06 28.07 -2.67
C TYR A 247 11.41 28.27 -3.37
N GLU A 248 12.08 29.39 -3.13
CA GLU A 248 13.49 29.54 -3.48
C GLU A 248 14.27 28.51 -2.67
N THR A 249 14.62 27.39 -3.31
CA THR A 249 15.48 26.39 -2.68
C THR A 249 16.85 27.01 -2.50
N ASP A 250 17.22 27.33 -1.27
CA ASP A 250 18.63 27.52 -0.94
C ASP A 250 19.32 26.17 -1.27
N GLU A 251 20.18 26.14 -2.29
CA GLU A 251 20.85 24.92 -2.78
C GLU A 251 21.65 24.19 -1.68
N ARG A 252 21.74 24.79 -0.49
CA ARG A 252 22.47 24.34 0.70
C ARG A 252 21.63 23.61 1.74
N SER A 253 20.29 23.59 1.66
CA SER A 253 19.48 22.83 2.63
C SER A 253 19.43 21.35 2.24
N ASP A 254 20.18 20.52 2.97
CA ASP A 254 20.10 19.08 2.86
C ASP A 254 18.67 18.64 3.26
N PRO A 255 17.90 17.94 2.41
CA PRO A 255 16.58 17.41 2.78
C PRO A 255 16.63 16.42 3.97
N MET A 256 17.82 16.03 4.43
CA MET A 256 18.04 15.24 5.66
C MET A 256 18.39 16.06 6.91
N SER A 257 18.49 17.39 6.81
CA SER A 257 18.56 18.26 7.99
C SER A 257 17.16 18.31 8.62
N PHE A 258 16.87 17.35 9.51
CA PHE A 258 15.71 17.46 10.39
C PHE A 258 15.72 18.84 11.05
N SER A 259 14.55 19.49 11.16
CA SER A 259 14.40 20.62 12.08
C SER A 259 14.91 20.16 13.43
N SER A 260 16.03 20.74 13.85
CA SER A 260 16.61 20.45 15.14
C SER A 260 15.68 21.07 16.17
N THR A 261 14.99 20.27 16.98
CA THR A 261 14.21 20.73 18.13
C THR A 261 15.08 21.33 19.25
N GLN A 262 16.31 21.74 18.91
CA GLN A 262 17.27 22.32 19.85
C GLN A 262 16.90 23.75 20.22
N ASP A 263 16.13 24.45 19.39
CA ASP A 263 15.64 25.80 19.66
C ASP A 263 14.15 25.78 19.98
N PHE A 264 13.73 26.61 20.94
CA PHE A 264 12.31 26.84 21.23
C PHE A 264 11.71 27.68 20.10
N GLU A 265 10.97 27.03 19.20
CA GLU A 265 10.11 27.69 18.21
C GLU A 265 8.66 27.77 18.70
N THR A 266 7.87 28.71 18.16
CA THR A 266 6.42 28.74 18.43
C THR A 266 5.72 27.64 17.63
N ASP A 267 4.52 27.25 18.05
CA ASP A 267 3.72 26.23 17.34
C ASP A 267 3.48 26.65 15.87
N GLU A 268 3.24 27.94 15.61
CA GLU A 268 3.05 28.46 14.25
C GLU A 268 4.34 28.32 13.42
N ALA A 269 5.48 28.70 13.99
CA ALA A 269 6.76 28.58 13.30
C ALA A 269 7.11 27.12 12.98
N TYR A 270 6.82 26.21 13.92
CA TYR A 270 6.99 24.77 13.73
C TYR A 270 6.09 24.24 12.62
N VAL A 271 4.80 24.59 12.62
CA VAL A 271 3.84 24.16 11.61
C VAL A 271 4.22 24.69 10.23
N ASP A 272 4.61 25.96 10.13
CA ASP A 272 5.07 26.57 8.87
C ASP A 272 6.34 25.91 8.36
N ALA A 273 7.28 25.55 9.24
CA ALA A 273 8.47 24.80 8.88
C ALA A 273 8.12 23.39 8.39
N LEU A 274 7.18 22.71 9.04
CA LEU A 274 6.73 21.37 8.68
C LEU A 274 6.03 21.38 7.32
N GLN A 275 5.17 22.36 7.04
CA GLN A 275 4.50 22.50 5.74
C GLN A 275 5.51 22.77 4.62
N ARG A 276 6.44 23.71 4.82
CA ARG A 276 7.53 23.98 3.85
C ARG A 276 8.33 22.72 3.56
N TYR A 277 8.71 21.99 4.61
CA TYR A 277 9.45 20.74 4.48
C TYR A 277 8.65 19.67 3.74
N GLY A 278 7.36 19.50 4.05
CA GLY A 278 6.46 18.60 3.35
C GLY A 278 6.36 18.91 1.86
N ASN A 279 6.27 20.19 1.50
CA ASN A 279 6.27 20.65 0.12
C ASN A 279 7.59 20.35 -0.61
N GLU A 280 8.74 20.57 0.04
CA GLU A 280 10.06 20.22 -0.51
C GLU A 280 10.22 18.72 -0.74
N VAL A 281 9.71 17.89 0.17
CA VAL A 281 9.68 16.43 0.00
C VAL A 281 8.77 16.09 -1.18
N ALA A 282 7.60 16.73 -1.27
CA ALA A 282 6.63 16.48 -2.31
C ALA A 282 7.16 16.83 -3.71
N SER A 283 7.87 17.95 -3.85
CA SER A 283 8.48 18.37 -5.13
C SER A 283 9.52 17.38 -5.65
N LYS A 284 10.16 16.63 -4.74
CA LYS A 284 11.18 15.62 -5.09
C LYS A 284 10.63 14.20 -5.22
N ARG A 285 9.48 13.90 -4.58
CA ARG A 285 8.98 12.52 -4.42
C ARG A 285 7.59 12.29 -4.99
N GLN A 286 6.73 13.29 -5.05
CA GLN A 286 5.37 13.13 -5.55
C GLN A 286 5.23 13.49 -7.02
N MET A 287 6.33 13.83 -7.68
CA MET A 287 6.36 14.12 -9.12
C MET A 287 6.38 12.85 -9.96
N HIS A 288 5.44 12.77 -10.90
CA HIS A 288 5.48 11.83 -12.02
C HIS A 288 6.49 12.30 -13.06
N SER A 289 7.23 11.36 -13.64
CA SER A 289 8.24 11.68 -14.66
C SER A 289 7.56 12.00 -15.99
N GLU A 290 7.86 13.15 -16.58
CA GLU A 290 7.32 13.56 -17.90
C GLU A 290 7.68 12.58 -19.02
N SER A 291 8.89 12.03 -18.93
CA SER A 291 9.38 10.99 -19.84
C SER A 291 8.67 9.65 -19.70
N HIS A 292 7.84 9.49 -18.66
CA HIS A 292 7.19 8.24 -18.26
C HIS A 292 8.18 7.08 -18.05
N ASN A 293 7.69 5.99 -17.47
CA ASN A 293 8.48 4.76 -17.32
C ASN A 293 7.70 3.55 -17.83
N SER A 294 8.36 2.39 -17.90
CA SER A 294 7.74 1.16 -18.39
C SER A 294 6.47 0.77 -17.62
N THR A 295 6.38 1.09 -16.32
CA THR A 295 5.20 0.80 -15.50
C THR A 295 3.97 1.62 -15.90
N CYS A 296 4.18 2.81 -16.48
CA CYS A 296 3.12 3.66 -17.03
C CYS A 296 2.39 2.95 -18.18
N PHE A 297 3.07 2.06 -18.90
CA PHE A 297 2.55 1.38 -20.07
C PHE A 297 2.35 -0.14 -19.87
N LYS A 298 2.48 -0.66 -18.63
CA LYS A 298 2.43 -2.11 -18.32
C LYS A 298 1.20 -2.84 -18.88
N TYR A 299 0.07 -2.13 -19.04
CA TYR A 299 -1.20 -2.69 -19.55
C TYR A 299 -1.71 -2.00 -20.82
N SER A 300 -0.83 -1.22 -21.48
CA SER A 300 -1.16 -0.57 -22.74
C SER A 300 -1.39 -1.63 -23.82
N LYS A 301 -2.52 -1.50 -24.54
CA LYS A 301 -2.75 -2.30 -25.74
C LYS A 301 -1.82 -1.78 -26.84
N LYS A 302 -1.32 -2.67 -27.71
CA LYS A 302 -0.47 -2.29 -28.86
C LYS A 302 -1.07 -1.08 -29.59
N GLY A 303 -0.31 0.01 -29.69
CA GLY A 303 -0.69 1.22 -30.44
C GLY A 303 -1.18 2.41 -29.61
N ILE A 304 -1.68 2.22 -28.37
CA ILE A 304 -2.18 3.33 -27.53
C ILE A 304 -1.27 3.50 -26.32
N ARG A 305 -0.36 4.47 -26.36
CA ARG A 305 0.54 4.82 -25.25
C ARG A 305 -0.05 5.91 -24.38
N GLU A 306 -1.16 5.60 -23.71
CA GLU A 306 -1.66 6.44 -22.62
C GLU A 306 -1.00 6.04 -21.30
N CYS A 307 -0.63 7.03 -20.50
CA CYS A 307 -0.17 6.79 -19.15
C CYS A 307 -1.28 6.12 -18.33
N ARG A 308 -0.99 4.96 -17.74
CA ARG A 308 -1.91 4.25 -16.83
C ARG A 308 -2.42 5.14 -15.69
N PHE A 309 -1.61 6.11 -15.27
CA PHE A 309 -1.89 7.02 -14.16
C PHE A 309 -2.47 8.37 -14.62
N TYR A 310 -2.77 8.49 -15.93
CA TYR A 310 -3.42 9.65 -16.54
C TYR A 310 -2.64 10.96 -16.40
N PHE A 311 -1.32 10.86 -16.48
CA PHE A 311 -0.44 12.00 -16.62
C PHE A 311 -0.25 12.38 -18.11
N PRO A 312 -0.13 13.68 -18.44
CA PRO A 312 -0.36 14.83 -17.55
C PRO A 312 -1.84 14.93 -17.13
N ARG A 313 -2.08 15.37 -15.88
CA ARG A 313 -3.44 15.57 -15.35
C ARG A 313 -3.92 16.99 -15.64
N PRO A 314 -5.22 17.22 -15.91
CA PRO A 314 -5.73 18.56 -16.15
C PRO A 314 -5.47 19.51 -14.98
N ILE A 315 -5.10 20.76 -15.28
CA ILE A 315 -5.05 21.84 -14.30
C ILE A 315 -6.46 22.17 -13.82
N VAL A 316 -6.59 22.46 -12.53
CA VAL A 316 -7.83 22.86 -11.86
C VAL A 316 -7.53 24.15 -11.09
N GLU A 317 -8.01 25.28 -11.58
CA GLU A 317 -7.73 26.59 -10.98
C GLU A 317 -8.34 26.75 -9.58
N THR A 318 -9.55 26.21 -9.39
CA THR A 318 -10.28 26.27 -8.12
C THR A 318 -11.01 24.96 -7.88
N SER A 319 -10.96 24.48 -6.65
CA SER A 319 -11.64 23.26 -6.25
C SER A 319 -13.15 23.37 -6.44
N HIS A 320 -13.77 22.33 -6.99
CA HIS A 320 -15.21 22.31 -7.23
C HIS A 320 -15.75 20.87 -7.26
N ILE A 321 -17.07 20.76 -7.11
CA ILE A 321 -17.82 19.52 -7.37
C ILE A 321 -18.43 19.62 -8.76
N ASP A 322 -18.26 18.59 -9.59
CA ASP A 322 -18.88 18.53 -10.91
C ASP A 322 -20.35 18.05 -10.87
N GLU A 323 -21.02 18.08 -12.02
CA GLU A 323 -22.41 17.61 -12.19
C GLU A 323 -22.63 16.12 -11.83
N LEU A 324 -21.55 15.34 -11.74
CA LEU A 324 -21.58 13.94 -11.35
C LEU A 324 -21.38 13.76 -9.84
N GLY A 325 -21.12 14.82 -9.08
CA GLY A 325 -20.81 14.78 -7.66
C GLY A 325 -19.37 14.35 -7.37
N VAL A 326 -18.45 14.59 -8.32
CA VAL A 326 -17.02 14.29 -8.17
C VAL A 326 -16.28 15.55 -7.77
N ALA A 327 -15.48 15.44 -6.71
CA ALA A 327 -14.60 16.52 -6.28
C ALA A 327 -13.36 16.61 -7.17
N HIS A 328 -13.10 17.79 -7.68
CA HIS A 328 -11.87 18.17 -8.37
C HIS A 328 -11.15 19.18 -7.50
N LEU A 329 -10.02 18.77 -6.91
CA LEU A 329 -9.21 19.67 -6.10
C LEU A 329 -8.33 20.56 -6.97
N ARG A 330 -8.02 21.76 -6.48
CA ARG A 330 -7.11 22.70 -7.09
C ARG A 330 -5.77 22.01 -7.37
N ARG A 331 -5.33 22.13 -8.62
CA ARG A 331 -4.12 21.52 -9.15
C ARG A 331 -3.50 22.49 -10.12
N ASP A 332 -2.28 22.94 -9.84
CA ASP A 332 -1.53 23.82 -10.72
C ASP A 332 -0.31 23.13 -11.36
N ASN A 333 -0.04 21.89 -10.97
CA ASN A 333 0.99 21.05 -11.55
C ASN A 333 0.38 19.77 -12.15
N GLU A 334 0.48 19.61 -13.47
CA GLU A 334 -0.08 18.47 -14.18
C GLU A 334 0.57 17.12 -13.80
N TRP A 335 1.78 17.16 -13.21
CA TRP A 335 2.64 16.00 -12.97
C TRP A 335 2.73 15.59 -11.51
N VAL A 336 2.08 16.30 -10.59
CA VAL A 336 2.10 15.96 -9.17
C VAL A 336 1.07 14.85 -8.85
N ASN A 337 1.47 13.91 -8.01
CA ASN A 337 0.55 12.96 -7.39
C ASN A 337 -0.09 13.60 -6.15
N PRO A 338 -1.37 13.31 -5.85
CA PRO A 338 -1.99 13.80 -4.62
C PRO A 338 -1.28 13.23 -3.40
N PHE A 339 -0.94 14.11 -2.46
CA PHE A 339 -0.21 13.78 -1.25
C PHE A 339 -0.84 14.46 -0.03
N ASN A 340 -0.56 13.95 1.15
CA ASN A 340 -0.92 14.62 2.39
C ASN A 340 0.33 15.39 2.89
N PRO A 341 0.23 16.71 3.13
CA PRO A 341 1.38 17.53 3.50
C PRO A 341 2.03 17.07 4.82
N TRP A 342 1.22 16.64 5.80
CA TRP A 342 1.69 16.18 7.11
C TRP A 342 2.44 14.86 7.02
N ILE A 343 1.92 13.89 6.24
CA ILE A 343 2.62 12.62 6.00
C ILE A 343 3.92 12.88 5.21
N ALA A 344 3.89 13.74 4.20
CA ALA A 344 5.09 14.10 3.44
C ALA A 344 6.17 14.71 4.33
N ALA A 345 5.79 15.61 5.24
CA ALA A 345 6.69 16.27 6.16
C ALA A 345 7.26 15.35 7.25
N THR A 346 6.46 14.40 7.73
CA THR A 346 6.92 13.45 8.77
C THR A 346 7.98 12.49 8.21
N PHE A 347 8.06 12.34 6.89
CA PHE A 347 8.71 11.21 6.24
C PHE A 347 9.43 11.63 4.94
N ALA A 348 10.58 12.28 5.12
CA ALA A 348 11.50 12.85 4.13
C ALA A 348 11.84 12.03 2.86
N LEU A 349 11.71 10.71 2.94
CA LEU A 349 12.25 9.77 1.96
C LEU A 349 11.19 8.97 1.20
N PHE A 350 9.91 9.35 1.30
CA PHE A 350 8.79 8.48 0.92
C PHE A 350 8.21 8.87 -0.42
N HIS A 351 7.74 7.87 -1.16
CA HIS A 351 6.71 8.08 -2.18
C HIS A 351 5.36 7.76 -1.52
N GLN A 352 4.39 8.65 -1.66
CA GLN A 352 3.06 8.50 -1.08
C GLN A 352 2.03 8.69 -2.18
N SER A 353 0.89 8.04 -2.06
CA SER A 353 -0.28 8.51 -2.78
C SER A 353 -1.49 8.35 -1.89
N VAL A 354 -2.23 9.45 -1.72
CA VAL A 354 -3.53 9.48 -1.04
C VAL A 354 -4.59 9.64 -2.11
N TYR A 355 -5.63 8.82 -2.05
CA TYR A 355 -6.77 8.94 -2.94
C TYR A 355 -8.05 8.95 -2.10
N TYR A 356 -8.87 9.99 -2.27
CA TYR A 356 -10.23 10.00 -1.78
C TYR A 356 -11.14 9.15 -2.69
N SER A 357 -11.98 8.32 -2.09
CA SER A 357 -12.81 7.36 -2.80
C SER A 357 -14.28 7.81 -2.88
N SER A 358 -14.63 8.52 -3.96
CA SER A 358 -16.02 8.65 -4.44
C SER A 358 -16.10 8.23 -5.92
N LYS A 359 -17.01 7.31 -6.31
CA LYS A 359 -17.16 6.81 -7.71
C LYS A 359 -18.42 5.96 -7.90
N THR A 360 -19.18 6.00 -9.02
CA THR A 360 -18.85 6.14 -10.48
C THR A 360 -20.05 6.52 -11.38
N GLN A 361 -19.84 7.19 -12.55
CA GLN A 361 -20.28 6.82 -13.95
C GLN A 361 -20.58 8.02 -14.89
N HIS A 362 -19.70 8.31 -15.86
CA HIS A 362 -19.93 8.40 -17.33
C HIS A 362 -18.67 8.98 -17.99
N ARG A 363 -18.23 8.36 -19.10
CA ARG A 363 -17.08 8.72 -19.96
C ARG A 363 -16.05 9.72 -19.37
N MET A 364 -15.02 9.26 -18.66
CA MET A 364 -13.66 9.84 -18.61
C MET A 364 -12.79 9.16 -17.53
N PRO A 365 -11.45 9.27 -17.62
CA PRO A 365 -10.57 8.19 -17.25
C PRO A 365 -9.83 8.47 -15.93
N CYS A 366 -10.34 7.99 -14.79
CA CYS A 366 -9.49 7.79 -13.59
C CYS A 366 -10.08 6.82 -12.56
N SER A 367 -11.10 6.04 -12.92
CA SER A 367 -12.13 5.75 -11.93
C SER A 367 -12.79 4.39 -12.00
N LEU A 368 -13.30 4.03 -13.17
CA LEU A 368 -13.95 2.73 -13.35
C LEU A 368 -12.94 1.58 -13.36
N ARG A 369 -11.70 1.82 -13.80
CA ARG A 369 -10.60 0.89 -13.51
C ARG A 369 -10.12 0.96 -12.07
N TRP A 370 -10.53 1.92 -11.24
CA TRP A 370 -10.08 2.02 -9.86
C TRP A 370 -10.93 1.15 -8.93
N VAL A 371 -12.26 1.12 -9.08
CA VAL A 371 -13.13 0.11 -8.40
C VAL A 371 -13.00 -1.27 -9.05
N GLN A 372 -12.92 -1.33 -10.38
CA GLN A 372 -12.66 -2.58 -11.08
C GLN A 372 -11.22 -3.07 -10.89
N ARG A 373 -10.25 -2.25 -10.42
CA ARG A 373 -8.93 -2.65 -9.89
C ARG A 373 -8.84 -2.63 -8.36
N GLN A 374 -9.82 -2.16 -7.61
CA GLN A 374 -10.01 -2.60 -6.22
C GLN A 374 -10.40 -4.07 -6.25
N TYR A 375 -11.25 -4.43 -7.21
CA TYR A 375 -11.43 -5.80 -7.64
C TYR A 375 -10.17 -6.36 -8.32
N GLN A 376 -9.70 -5.89 -9.48
CA GLN A 376 -8.58 -6.43 -10.28
C GLN A 376 -7.15 -6.25 -9.75
N SER A 377 -6.80 -5.33 -8.85
CA SER A 377 -5.46 -5.34 -8.22
C SER A 377 -5.45 -6.31 -7.04
N PHE A 378 -6.56 -6.51 -6.35
CA PHE A 378 -6.73 -7.64 -5.42
C PHE A 378 -7.03 -8.98 -6.14
N VAL A 379 -7.62 -8.95 -7.35
CA VAL A 379 -8.04 -10.12 -8.17
C VAL A 379 -6.99 -10.50 -9.22
N TYR A 380 -6.11 -9.57 -9.62
CA TYR A 380 -4.82 -9.82 -10.29
C TYR A 380 -3.65 -9.52 -9.34
N LEU A 381 -3.78 -9.93 -8.08
CA LEU A 381 -2.63 -10.50 -7.35
C LEU A 381 -2.26 -11.84 -8.03
N ASP A 382 -1.97 -11.81 -9.33
CA ASP A 382 -1.74 -12.99 -10.15
C ASP A 382 -0.32 -13.00 -10.70
N LEU A 383 0.32 -14.16 -10.45
CA LEU A 383 1.55 -14.74 -10.97
C LEU A 383 2.82 -14.52 -10.14
#